data_AF-A0A6I7ZFR3-F1
#
_entry.id   AF-A0A6I7ZFR3-F1
#
_cell.length_a   1.000
_cell.length_b   1.000
_cell.length_c   1.000
_cell.angle_alpha   90.00
_cell.angle_beta   90.00
_cell.angle_gamma   90.00
#
_symmetry.space_group_name_H-M   'P 1'
#
loop_
_entity.id
_entity.type
_entity.pdbx_description
1 polymer ?
#
loop_
_entity_poly.entity_id
_entity_poly.type
_entity_poly.pdbx_seq_one_letter_code
_entity_poly.pdbx_strand_id
1 'polypeptide(L)'
;MKKKLSGFTLLEMLVVLFIISLLLLLFVPKLMSQKESATNKSDATIVKVVETQIEVFELDYGRKPEEGELVSKGYVSEDQYNKYVQKK
;
A
#
# COMPACT_ATOMS: atom_id res chain seq x y z
N MET A 1 9.37 -59.09 -12.94
CA MET A 1 10.10 -57.98 -13.61
C MET A 1 9.97 -56.72 -12.76
N LYS A 2 11.05 -56.17 -12.22
CA LYS A 2 11.01 -54.89 -11.47
C LYS A 2 10.99 -53.74 -12.48
N LYS A 3 9.90 -52.97 -12.54
CA LYS A 3 9.84 -51.72 -13.31
C LYS A 3 10.86 -50.74 -12.72
N LYS A 4 11.83 -50.28 -13.52
CA LYS A 4 12.69 -49.15 -13.14
C LYS A 4 11.81 -47.90 -13.15
N LEU A 5 11.62 -47.28 -11.98
CA LEU A 5 11.06 -45.95 -11.88
C LEU A 5 12.14 -44.97 -12.37
N SER A 6 11.87 -44.26 -13.46
CA SER A 6 12.66 -43.10 -13.88
C SER A 6 12.44 -42.00 -12.85
N GLY A 7 13.41 -41.83 -11.94
CA GLY A 7 13.40 -40.75 -10.97
C GLY A 7 13.83 -39.43 -11.60
N PHE A 8 13.34 -38.33 -11.03
CA PHE A 8 13.73 -36.97 -11.37
C PHE A 8 15.25 -36.81 -11.36
N THR A 9 15.80 -36.14 -12.36
CA THR A 9 17.25 -35.87 -12.43
C THR A 9 17.58 -34.56 -11.71
N LEU A 10 18.82 -34.46 -11.19
CA LEU A 10 19.33 -33.19 -10.66
C LEU A 10 19.37 -32.10 -11.74
N LEU A 11 19.61 -32.49 -12.99
CA LEU A 11 19.65 -31.59 -14.13
C LEU A 11 18.27 -30.96 -14.41
N GLU A 12 17.19 -31.74 -14.33
CA GLU A 12 15.83 -31.18 -14.41
C GLU A 12 15.56 -30.18 -13.29
N MET A 13 15.99 -30.46 -12.06
CA MET A 13 15.77 -29.53 -10.94
C MET A 13 16.55 -28.23 -11.09
N LEU A 14 17.76 -28.28 -11.66
CA LEU A 14 18.53 -27.09 -12.00
C LEU A 14 17.82 -26.22 -13.03
N VAL A 15 17.31 -26.82 -14.10
CA VAL A 15 16.58 -26.08 -15.15
C VAL A 15 15.29 -25.46 -14.58
N VAL A 16 14.57 -26.19 -13.72
CA VAL A 16 13.35 -25.67 -13.06
C VAL A 16 13.68 -24.46 -12.16
N LEU A 17 14.70 -24.56 -11.31
CA LEU A 17 15.10 -23.44 -10.44
C LEU A 17 15.61 -22.24 -11.23
N PHE A 18 16.28 -22.49 -12.37
CA PHE A 18 16.70 -21.44 -13.29
C PHE A 18 15.52 -20.69 -13.91
N ILE A 19 14.48 -21.41 -14.35
CA ILE A 19 13.27 -20.76 -14.88
C ILE A 19 12.55 -19.97 -13.77
N ILE A 20 12.41 -20.54 -12.57
CA ILE A 20 11.77 -19.86 -11.43
C ILE A 20 12.51 -18.56 -11.07
N SER A 21 13.85 -18.56 -11.05
CA SER A 21 14.62 -17.36 -10.73
C SER A 21 14.44 -16.24 -11.76
N LEU A 22 14.38 -16.57 -13.05
CA LEU A 22 14.08 -15.62 -14.12
C LEU A 22 12.67 -15.04 -14.00
N LEU A 23 11.67 -15.86 -13.67
CA LEU A 23 10.32 -15.39 -13.41
C LEU A 23 10.30 -14.44 -12.20
N LEU A 24 10.91 -14.82 -11.08
CA LEU A 24 10.97 -13.98 -9.87
C LEU A 24 11.57 -12.59 -10.15
N LEU A 25 12.63 -12.50 -10.97
CA LEU A 25 13.22 -11.22 -11.39
C LEU A 25 12.21 -10.31 -12.11
N LEU A 26 11.26 -10.85 -12.88
CA LEU A 26 10.22 -10.07 -13.55
C LEU A 26 9.04 -9.74 -12.63
N PHE A 27 8.66 -10.64 -11.72
CA PHE A 27 7.50 -10.49 -10.84
C PHE A 27 7.78 -9.61 -9.62
N VAL A 28 8.93 -9.77 -8.96
CA VAL A 28 9.31 -9.06 -7.73
C VAL A 28 9.25 -7.53 -7.88
N PRO A 29 9.86 -6.89 -8.90
CA PRO A 29 9.78 -5.43 -9.06
C PRO A 29 8.36 -4.94 -9.34
N LYS A 30 7.56 -5.72 -10.09
CA LYS A 30 6.14 -5.39 -10.36
C LYS A 30 5.27 -5.46 -9.11
N LEU A 31 5.52 -6.44 -8.23
CA LEU A 31 4.82 -6.56 -6.96
C LEU A 31 5.18 -5.42 -5.99
N MET A 32 6.46 -5.03 -5.96
CA MET A 32 6.90 -3.88 -5.15
C MET A 32 6.27 -2.57 -5.61
N SER A 33 6.26 -2.28 -6.92
CA SER A 33 5.65 -1.06 -7.44
C SER A 33 4.13 -1.03 -7.26
N GLN A 34 3.45 -2.19 -7.31
CA GLN A 34 2.03 -2.27 -7.02
C GLN A 34 1.71 -2.03 -5.54
N LYS A 35 2.54 -2.56 -4.62
CA LYS A 35 2.44 -2.27 -3.19
C LYS A 35 2.66 -0.78 -2.91
N GLU A 36 3.69 -0.19 -3.51
CA GLU A 36 4.00 1.24 -3.37
C GLU A 36 2.86 2.11 -3.92
N SER A 37 2.33 1.78 -5.09
CA SER A 37 1.17 2.49 -5.68
C SER A 37 -0.09 2.38 -4.81
N ALA A 38 -0.32 1.23 -4.19
CA ALA A 38 -1.43 1.03 -3.27
C ALA A 38 -1.27 1.88 -2.00
N THR A 39 -0.06 1.93 -1.42
CA THR A 39 0.25 2.82 -0.28
C THR A 39 0.08 4.29 -0.66
N ASN A 40 0.64 4.72 -1.80
CA ASN A 40 0.53 6.10 -2.27
C ASN A 40 -0.92 6.52 -2.53
N LYS A 41 -1.75 5.62 -3.09
CA LYS A 41 -3.18 5.88 -3.31
C LYS A 41 -3.95 5.95 -1.99
N SER A 42 -3.60 5.11 -1.01
CA SER A 42 -4.17 5.17 0.34
C SER A 42 -3.89 6.53 0.99
N ASP A 43 -2.66 7.02 0.89
CA ASP A 43 -2.28 8.29 1.50
C ASP A 43 -2.95 9.49 0.84
N ALA A 44 -3.03 9.52 -0.50
CA ALA A 44 -3.75 10.56 -1.23
C ALA A 44 -5.25 10.60 -0.88
N THR A 45 -5.82 9.43 -0.57
CA THR A 45 -7.22 9.34 -0.13
C THR A 45 -7.39 9.93 1.26
N ILE A 46 -6.45 9.71 2.19
CA ILE A 46 -6.51 10.28 3.54
C ILE A 46 -6.42 11.79 3.50
N VAL A 47 -5.51 12.36 2.69
CA VAL A 47 -5.40 13.82 2.51
C VAL A 47 -6.74 14.40 2.03
N LYS A 48 -7.34 13.79 1.00
CA LYS A 48 -8.63 14.25 0.46
C LYS A 48 -9.78 14.16 1.48
N VAL A 49 -9.79 13.13 2.31
CA VAL A 49 -10.79 13.00 3.39
C VAL A 49 -10.62 14.14 4.40
N VAL A 50 -9.41 14.41 4.86
CA VAL A 50 -9.15 15.51 5.82
C VAL A 50 -9.50 16.87 5.20
N GLU A 51 -9.17 17.11 3.94
CA GLU A 51 -9.57 18.34 3.21
C GLU A 51 -11.09 18.48 3.12
N THR A 52 -11.82 17.40 2.83
CA THR A 52 -13.30 17.42 2.81
C THR A 52 -13.85 17.77 4.19
N GLN A 53 -13.23 17.26 5.27
CA GLN A 53 -13.66 17.59 6.63
C GLN A 53 -13.33 19.04 7.03
N ILE A 54 -12.24 19.61 6.50
CA ILE A 54 -11.95 21.04 6.62
C ILE A 54 -13.03 21.88 5.95
N GLU A 55 -13.46 21.50 4.75
CA GLU A 55 -14.55 22.19 4.04
C GLU A 55 -15.87 22.12 4.83
N VAL A 56 -16.22 20.96 5.38
CA VAL A 56 -17.42 20.82 6.23
C VAL A 56 -17.30 21.72 7.48
N PHE A 57 -16.15 21.73 8.15
CA PHE A 57 -15.92 22.61 9.29
C PHE A 57 -16.05 24.09 8.91
N GLU A 58 -15.54 24.49 7.74
CA GLU A 58 -15.65 25.86 7.23
C GLU A 58 -17.10 26.25 6.95
N LEU A 59 -17.94 25.32 6.49
CA LEU A 59 -19.39 25.54 6.32
C LEU A 59 -20.11 25.72 7.66
N ASP A 60 -19.72 24.95 8.67
CA ASP A 60 -20.38 24.97 9.98
C ASP A 60 -19.97 26.19 10.85
N TYR A 61 -18.71 26.61 10.76
CA TYR A 61 -18.15 27.66 11.63
C TYR A 61 -17.76 28.96 10.90
N GLY A 62 -17.84 29.00 9.56
CA GLY A 62 -17.50 30.17 8.75
C GLY A 62 -16.01 30.54 8.75
N ARG A 63 -15.14 29.64 9.25
CA ARG A 63 -13.69 29.82 9.32
C ARG A 63 -12.98 28.49 9.16
N LYS A 64 -11.69 28.54 8.78
CA LYS A 64 -10.84 27.35 8.76
C LYS A 64 -10.64 26.82 10.19
N PRO A 65 -10.51 25.49 10.37
CA PRO A 65 -10.17 24.90 11.66
C PRO A 65 -8.75 25.27 12.07
N GLU A 66 -8.54 25.48 13.37
CA GLU A 66 -7.20 25.63 13.96
C GLU A 66 -6.51 24.25 14.11
N GLU A 67 -5.21 24.27 14.40
CA GLU A 67 -4.42 23.04 14.53
C GLU A 67 -5.00 22.11 15.61
N GLY A 68 -5.26 20.86 15.26
CA GLY A 68 -5.87 19.88 16.17
C GLY A 68 -7.37 20.09 16.47
N GLU A 69 -8.00 21.15 15.96
CA GLU A 69 -9.42 21.42 16.18
C GLU A 69 -10.32 20.38 15.50
N LEU A 70 -9.91 19.89 14.33
CA LEU A 70 -10.59 18.78 13.63
C LEU A 70 -10.61 17.50 14.46
N VAL A 71 -9.56 17.22 15.21
CA VAL A 71 -9.47 16.04 16.09
C VAL A 71 -10.33 16.25 17.34
N SER A 72 -10.19 17.42 17.97
CA SER A 72 -10.95 17.80 19.18
C SER A 72 -12.46 17.79 18.96
N LYS A 73 -12.90 18.23 17.77
CA LYS A 73 -14.32 18.26 17.38
C LYS A 73 -14.82 16.95 16.75
N GLY A 74 -13.95 15.95 16.59
CA GLY A 74 -14.31 14.61 16.11
C GLY A 74 -14.54 14.50 14.60
N TYR A 75 -14.08 15.48 13.80
CA TYR A 75 -14.16 15.44 12.34
C TYR A 75 -13.21 14.42 11.72
N VAL A 76 -12.05 14.21 12.34
CA VAL A 76 -11.02 13.26 11.89
C VAL A 76 -10.41 12.53 13.09
N SER A 77 -9.94 11.30 12.88
CA SER A 77 -9.18 10.60 13.93
C SER A 77 -7.75 11.16 14.05
N GLU A 78 -7.13 10.97 15.21
CA GLU A 78 -5.74 11.36 15.46
C GLU A 78 -4.78 10.72 14.43
N ASP A 79 -5.00 9.46 14.08
CA ASP A 79 -4.23 8.75 13.05
C ASP A 79 -4.36 9.39 11.66
N GLN A 80 -5.55 9.85 11.29
CA GLN A 80 -5.79 10.51 10.01
C GLN A 80 -5.14 11.89 9.96
N TYR A 81 -5.24 12.64 11.06
CA TYR A 81 -4.62 13.96 11.19
C TYR A 81 -3.09 13.87 11.15
N ASN A 82 -2.50 12.92 11.89
CA ASN A 82 -1.05 12.69 11.89
C ASN A 82 -0.53 12.30 10.50
N LYS A 83 -1.26 11.45 9.77
CA LYS A 83 -0.91 11.09 8.39
C LYS A 83 -1.01 12.26 7.42
N TYR A 84 -1.98 13.16 7.61
CA TYR A 84 -2.10 14.39 6.84
C TYR A 84 -0.91 15.34 7.12
N VAL A 85 -0.56 15.55 8.39
CA VAL A 85 0.56 16.41 8.79
C VAL A 85 1.91 15.88 8.29
N GLN A 86 2.13 14.56 8.30
CA GLN A 86 3.39 13.98 7.79
C GLN A 86 3.54 14.03 6.25
N LYS A 87 2.44 14.19 5.51
CA LYS A 87 2.42 14.24 4.04
C LYS A 87 2.42 15.65 3.47
N LYS A 88 2.08 16.66 4.28
CA LYS A 88 2.06 18.07 3.91
C LYS A 88 3.47 18.66 3.90
#